data_AF-A0A4Q2Z7N5-F1
#
_entry.id   AF-A0A4Q2Z7N5-F1
#
_cell.length_a   1.000
_cell.length_b   1.000
_cell.length_c   1.000
_cell.angle_alpha   90.00
_cell.angle_beta   90.00
_cell.angle_gamma   90.00
#
_symmetry.space_group_name_H-M   'P 1'
#
loop_
_entity.id
_entity.type
_entity.pdbx_description
1 polymer ?
#
loop_
_entity_poly.entity_id
_entity_poly.type
_entity_poly.pdbx_seq_one_letter_code
_entity_poly.pdbx_strand_id
1 'polypeptide(L)' 'MADDNKQGAMHVDIELVRQLAAVLDETQLTEIEVEDGERRVRVARTVTAAPAVQYAAAPAPARRHIALPARP' A
#
# COMPACT_ATOMS: atom_id res chain seq x y z
N MET A 1 -4.64 -46.15 11.57
CA MET A 1 -3.48 -45.24 11.41
C MET A 1 -4.07 -43.89 11.05
N ALA A 2 -4.00 -42.93 11.95
CA ALA A 2 -4.63 -41.62 11.82
C ALA A 2 -3.65 -40.64 11.17
N ASP A 3 -3.92 -40.34 9.89
CA ASP A 3 -3.70 -39.05 9.22
C ASP A 3 -2.44 -38.22 9.57
N ASP A 4 -1.26 -38.78 9.31
CA ASP A 4 0.00 -38.03 9.15
C ASP A 4 0.09 -37.35 7.77
N ASN A 5 -0.69 -36.28 7.52
CA ASN A 5 -0.39 -35.37 6.40
C ASN A 5 -1.03 -33.98 6.51
N LYS A 6 -0.83 -33.28 7.64
CA LYS A 6 -1.29 -31.89 7.78
C LYS A 6 -0.22 -30.99 8.40
N GLN A 7 1.04 -31.19 8.01
CA GLN A 7 2.19 -30.44 8.53
C GLN A 7 2.89 -29.58 7.45
N GLY A 8 2.44 -29.62 6.19
CA GLY A 8 3.06 -28.90 5.07
C GLY A 8 2.22 -27.79 4.44
N ALA A 9 0.97 -27.61 4.85
CA ALA A 9 0.19 -26.45 4.43
C ALA A 9 0.24 -25.45 5.57
N MET A 10 0.83 -24.28 5.35
CA MET A 10 0.35 -23.09 6.03
C MET A 10 -1.12 -22.96 5.62
N HIS A 11 -2.00 -23.62 6.38
CA HIS A 11 -3.39 -23.25 6.43
C HIS A 11 -3.33 -21.78 6.78
N VAL A 12 -3.57 -20.92 5.78
CA VAL A 12 -3.96 -19.56 6.08
C VAL A 12 -5.26 -19.73 6.84
N ASP A 13 -5.13 -19.83 8.16
CA ASP A 13 -6.24 -20.06 9.05
C ASP A 13 -7.15 -18.86 8.89
N ILE A 14 -8.30 -19.07 8.27
CA ILE A 14 -9.28 -18.02 8.02
C ILE A 14 -9.67 -17.35 9.34
N GLU A 15 -9.63 -18.11 10.44
CA GLU A 15 -9.78 -17.65 11.82
C GLU A 15 -8.68 -16.64 12.23
N LEU A 16 -7.41 -16.91 11.89
CA LEU A 16 -6.27 -16.01 12.17
C LEU A 16 -6.37 -14.74 11.34
N VAL A 17 -6.67 -14.85 10.04
CA VAL A 17 -6.86 -13.68 9.16
C VAL A 17 -8.03 -12.82 9.66
N ARG A 18 -9.12 -13.45 10.13
CA ARG A 18 -10.27 -12.74 10.71
C ARG A 18 -9.91 -12.02 11.99
N GLN A 19 -9.11 -12.64 12.87
CA GLN A 19 -8.60 -11.98 14.08
C GLN A 19 -7.66 -10.81 13.76
N LEU A 20 -6.72 -11.01 12.82
CA LEU A 20 -5.84 -9.93 12.35
C LEU A 20 -6.62 -8.79 11.71
N ALA A 21 -7.68 -9.10 10.93
CA ALA A 21 -8.56 -8.10 10.34
C ALA A 21 -9.37 -7.32 11.39
N ALA A 22 -9.82 -7.98 12.46
CA ALA A 22 -10.49 -7.33 13.59
C ALA A 22 -9.53 -6.38 14.31
N VAL A 23 -8.30 -6.81 14.62
CA VAL A 23 -7.27 -5.96 15.22
C VAL A 23 -6.92 -4.79 14.30
N LEU A 24 -6.76 -5.03 12.99
CA LEU A 24 -6.50 -3.99 12.00
C LEU A 24 -7.63 -2.93 11.98
N ASP A 25 -8.88 -3.35 12.19
CA ASP A 25 -10.04 -2.45 12.30
C ASP A 25 -10.07 -1.67 13.61
N GLU A 26 -9.89 -2.34 14.75
CA GLU A 26 -9.87 -1.69 16.06
C GLU A 26 -8.73 -0.70 16.21
N THR A 27 -7.56 -1.01 15.64
CA THR A 27 -6.37 -0.14 15.69
C THR A 27 -6.34 0.92 14.58
N GLN A 28 -7.30 0.87 13.64
CA GLN A 28 -7.32 1.68 12.42
C GLN A 28 -6.02 1.64 11.61
N LEU A 29 -5.27 0.54 11.69
CA LEU A 29 -4.10 0.35 10.84
C LEU A 29 -4.54 0.14 9.39
N THR A 30 -3.71 0.56 8.45
CA THR A 30 -3.95 0.33 7.01
C THR A 30 -3.42 -1.02 6.56
N GLU A 31 -2.45 -1.58 7.30
CA GLU A 31 -1.78 -2.83 6.97
C GLU A 31 -1.14 -3.47 8.22
N ILE A 32 -1.18 -4.80 8.30
CA ILE A 32 -0.49 -5.61 9.31
C ILE A 32 0.24 -6.75 8.61
N GLU A 33 1.48 -6.99 9.02
CA GLU A 33 2.32 -8.05 8.47
C GLU A 33 2.96 -8.87 9.59
N VAL A 34 2.87 -10.19 9.45
CA VAL A 34 3.44 -11.14 10.41
C VAL A 34 4.33 -12.12 9.66
N GLU A 35 5.56 -12.27 10.14
CA GLU A 35 6.53 -13.24 9.65
C GLU A 35 6.69 -14.35 10.70
N ASP A 36 6.55 -15.60 10.26
CA ASP A 36 6.82 -16.81 11.04
C ASP A 36 7.87 -17.65 10.31
N GLY A 37 9.14 -17.44 10.67
CA GLY A 37 10.29 -18.09 10.03
C GLY A 37 10.41 -17.72 8.55
N GLU A 38 10.14 -18.69 7.68
CA GLU A 38 10.19 -18.53 6.21
C GLU A 38 8.85 -18.10 5.58
N ARG A 39 7.82 -17.87 6.41
CA ARG A 39 6.45 -17.57 5.96
C ARG A 39 6.03 -16.16 6.34
N ARG A 40 5.39 -15.44 5.43
CA ARG A 40 4.94 -14.05 5.61
C ARG A 40 3.47 -13.90 5.23
N VAL A 41 2.66 -13.36 6.13
CA VAL A 41 1.24 -13.04 5.89
C VAL A 41 1.04 -11.54 5.99
N ARG A 42 0.49 -10.94 4.94
CA ARG A 42 0.22 -9.50 4.85
C ARG A 42 -1.28 -9.28 4.70
N VAL A 43 -1.87 -8.58 5.66
CA VAL A 43 -3.29 -8.19 5.67
C VAL A 43 -3.36 -6.69 5.46
N ALA A 44 -3.81 -6.28 4.28
CA ALA A 44 -3.97 -4.86 3.92
C ALA A 44 -5.45 -4.52 3.78
N ARG A 45 -5.86 -3.39 4.37
CA ARG A 45 -7.18 -2.83 4.14
C ARG A 45 -7.19 -2.17 2.76
N THR A 46 -8.10 -2.61 1.89
CA THR A 46 -8.40 -1.87 0.66
C THR A 46 -9.14 -0.59 1.04
N VAL A 47 -8.37 0.46 1.32
CA VAL A 47 -8.90 1.81 1.36
C VAL A 47 -9.06 2.23 -0.09
N THR A 48 -10.27 2.13 -0.64
CA THR A 48 -10.64 2.87 -1.86
C THR A 48 -10.59 4.35 -1.51
N ALA A 49 -9.39 4.92 -1.52
CA ALA A 49 -9.21 6.35 -1.51
C ALA A 49 -9.94 6.88 -2.74
N ALA A 50 -10.85 7.84 -2.52
CA ALA A 50 -11.45 8.58 -3.63
C ALA A 50 -10.32 9.02 -4.56
N PRO A 51 -10.48 8.90 -5.90
CA PRO A 51 -9.43 9.24 -6.83
C PRO A 51 -8.94 10.65 -6.47
N ALA A 52 -7.66 10.74 -6.10
CA ALA A 52 -7.04 12.02 -5.81
C ALA A 52 -7.21 12.87 -7.07
N VAL A 53 -8.03 13.92 -6.97
CA VAL A 53 -8.24 14.88 -8.06
C VAL A 53 -6.88 15.52 -8.31
N GLN A 54 -6.20 15.05 -9.35
CA GLN A 54 -4.97 15.64 -9.84
C GLN A 54 -5.36 16.96 -10.49
N TYR A 55 -5.28 18.05 -9.72
CA TYR A 55 -5.40 19.38 -10.28
C TYR A 55 -4.23 19.58 -11.25
N ALA A 56 -4.54 19.74 -12.54
CA ALA A 56 -3.55 20.06 -13.54
C ALA A 56 -2.82 21.35 -13.12
N ALA A 57 -1.49 21.28 -13.02
CA ALA A 57 -0.68 22.43 -12.70
C ALA A 57 -0.93 23.53 -13.76
N ALA A 58 -1.26 24.73 -13.29
CA ALA A 58 -1.49 25.88 -14.15
C ALA A 58 -0.24 26.13 -15.01
N PRO A 59 -0.39 26.43 -16.32
CA PRO A 59 0.75 26.66 -17.20
C PRO A 59 1.59 27.83 -16.67
N ALA A 60 2.88 27.56 -16.48
CA ALA A 60 3.84 28.56 -16.01
C ALA A 60 3.96 29.69 -17.05
N PRO A 61 4.03 30.96 -16.62
CA PRO A 61 4.16 32.08 -17.54
C PRO A 61 5.51 32.00 -18.27
N ALA A 62 5.46 32.03 -19.60
CA ALA A 62 6.65 32.05 -20.45
C ALA A 62 7.47 33.33 -20.17
N ARG A 63 8.69 33.17 -19.65
CA ARG A 63 9.65 34.27 -19.52
C ARG A 63 10.13 34.68 -20.92
N ARG A 64 9.72 35.87 -21.35
CA ARG A 64 10.36 36.56 -22.49
C ARG A 64 11.77 37.01 -22.07
N HIS A 65 12.76 36.24 -22.46
CA HIS A 65 14.14 36.70 -22.65
C HIS A 65 14.17 37.92 -23.60
N ILE A 66 14.54 39.08 -23.07
CA ILE A 66 14.83 40.27 -23.87
C ILE A 66 16.32 40.26 -24.18
N ALA A 67 16.68 40.21 -25.47
CA ALA A 67 18.05 40.30 -25.91
C ALA A 67 18.50 41.76 -25.82
N LEU A 68 19.55 42.02 -25.04
CA LEU A 68 20.18 43.34 -24.97
C LEU A 68 20.95 43.58 -26.28
N PRO A 69 20.80 44.76 -26.94
CA PRO A 69 21.58 45.06 -28.13
C PRO A 69 23.06 45.24 -27.77
N ALA A 70 23.92 44.49 -28.46
CA ALA A 70 25.36 44.67 -28.43
C ALA A 70 25.71 46.05 -28.99
N ARG A 71 26.50 46.81 -28.24
CA ARG A 71 27.00 48.13 -28.65
C ARG A 71 28.33 47.96 -29.40
N PRO A 72 28.57 48.75 -30.47
CA PRO A 72 29.78 48.67 -31.29
C PRO A 72 31.04 49.17 -30.58
#